data_AF-A0A821YEJ8-F1
#
_entry.id   AF-A0A821YEJ8-F1
#
_cell.length_a   1.000
_cell.length_b   1.000
_cell.length_c   1.000
_cell.angle_alpha   90.00
_cell.angle_beta   90.00
_cell.angle_gamma   90.00
#
_symmetry.space_group_name_H-M   'P 1'
#
loop_
_entity.id
_entity.type
_entity.pdbx_description
1 polymer ?
#
loop_
_entity_poly.entity_id
_entity_poly.type
_entity_poly.pdbx_seq_one_letter_code
_entity_poly.pdbx_strand_id
1 'polypeptide(L)' 'QYYLEQVHNHCKKDPTPDPTFDPSTCFQFELEERIHYPETNQVRYLARNESMFRLNVPLFSAKNQHEVHEYNKLKEDMEK' A
#
# COMPACT_ATOMS: atom_id res chain seq x y z
N GLN A 1 6.70 6.31 -5.27
CA GLN A 1 7.70 5.23 -5.23
C GLN A 1 8.92 5.56 -6.08
N TYR A 2 8.78 5.83 -7.40
CA TYR A 2 9.90 6.20 -8.28
C TYR A 2 10.88 7.25 -7.71
N TYR A 3 10.37 8.40 -7.26
CA TYR A 3 11.25 9.46 -6.73
C TYR A 3 11.95 9.07 -5.42
N LEU A 4 11.29 8.30 -4.54
CA LEU A 4 11.93 7.79 -3.31
C LEU A 4 13.10 6.88 -3.64
N GLU A 5 12.95 6.03 -4.66
CA GLU A 5 14.02 5.17 -5.15
C GLU A 5 15.17 5.96 -5.78
N GLN A 6 14.88 7.01 -6.55
CA GLN A 6 15.91 7.89 -7.10
C GLN A 6 16.72 8.60 -5.99
N VAL A 7 16.04 9.11 -4.96
CA VAL A 7 16.69 9.73 -3.78
C VAL A 7 17.58 8.72 -3.07
N HIS A 8 17.05 7.54 -2.74
CA HIS A 8 17.80 6.48 -2.09
C HIS A 8 19.05 6.08 -2.90
N ASN A 9 18.90 5.91 -4.21
CA ASN A 9 20.00 5.56 -5.11
C ASN A 9 21.04 6.67 -5.24
N HIS A 10 20.63 7.94 -5.18
CA HIS A 10 21.54 9.07 -5.17
C HIS A 10 22.37 9.09 -3.87
N CYS A 11 21.73 8.99 -2.70
CA CYS A 11 22.40 8.91 -1.41
C CYS A 11 23.36 7.72 -1.30
N LYS A 12 23.08 6.60 -1.99
CA LYS A 12 24.00 5.45 -2.06
C LYS A 12 25.22 5.68 -2.96
N LYS A 13 25.07 6.44 -4.05
CA LYS A 13 26.14 6.68 -5.04
C LYS A 13 27.05 7.83 -4.63
N ASP A 14 26.48 8.87 -4.04
CA ASP A 14 27.17 10.05 -3.55
C ASP A 14 26.78 10.27 -2.08
N PRO A 15 27.40 9.52 -1.15
CA PRO A 15 27.03 9.56 0.25
C PRO A 15 27.40 10.90 0.86
N THR A 16 26.45 11.48 1.59
CA THR A 16 26.70 12.69 2.36
C THR A 16 27.67 12.41 3.52
N PRO A 17 28.38 13.44 4.03
CA PRO A 17 29.26 13.29 5.19
C PRO A 17 28.54 12.76 6.43
N ASP A 18 27.23 13.01 6.54
CA ASP A 18 26.36 12.40 7.53
C ASP A 18 25.88 11.02 7.01
N PRO A 19 26.31 9.90 7.63
CA PRO A 19 25.92 8.55 7.22
C PRO A 19 24.45 8.21 7.52
N THR A 20 23.76 9.07 8.28
CA THR A 20 22.34 8.90 8.63
C THR A 20 21.41 9.69 7.71
N PHE A 21 21.98 10.51 6.83
CA PHE A 21 21.20 11.38 5.95
C PHE A 21 20.80 10.64 4.67
N ASP A 22 19.68 9.92 4.75
CA ASP A 22 18.91 9.47 3.58
C ASP A 22 17.43 9.82 3.81
N PRO A 23 16.92 10.93 3.22
CA PRO A 23 15.55 11.37 3.45
C PRO A 23 14.50 10.41 2.87
N SER A 24 14.89 9.45 2.02
CA SER A 24 13.96 8.41 1.56
C SER A 24 13.55 7.45 2.68
N THR A 25 14.38 7.32 3.72
CA THR A 25 14.13 6.43 4.87
C THR A 25 13.04 6.95 5.80
N CYS A 26 12.72 8.24 5.78
CA CYS A 26 11.67 8.85 6.60
C CYS A 26 10.27 8.27 6.34
N PHE A 27 10.06 7.64 5.17
CA PHE A 27 8.81 6.98 4.80
C PHE A 27 8.86 5.46 4.95
N GLN A 28 10.03 4.89 5.27
CA GLN A 28 10.20 3.45 5.38
C GLN A 28 9.63 2.94 6.71
N PHE A 29 8.92 1.82 6.64
CA PHE A 29 8.42 1.10 7.79
C PHE A 29 8.56 -0.40 7.56
N GLU A 30 8.64 -1.17 8.64
CA GLU A 30 8.62 -2.63 8.57
C GLU A 30 7.16 -3.11 8.62
N LEU A 31 6.78 -3.94 7.64
CA LEU A 31 5.51 -4.64 7.62
C LEU A 31 5.74 -6.09 8.06
N GLU A 32 5.11 -6.47 9.17
CA GLU A 32 5.04 -7.86 9.61
C GLU A 32 3.80 -8.56 9.03
N GLU A 33 4.02 -9.67 8.33
CA GLU A 33 2.97 -10.55 7.82
C GLU A 33 2.96 -11.85 8.63
N ARG A 34 1.79 -12.19 9.19
CA ARG A 34 1.57 -13.43 9.94
C ARG A 34 0.75 -14.42 9.10
N ILE A 35 1.38 -15.53 8.73
CA ILE A 35 0.74 -16.65 8.03
C ILE A 35 0.37 -17.71 9.06
N HIS A 36 -0.92 -17.99 9.19
CA HIS A 36 -1.45 -19.03 10.07
C HIS A 36 -1.85 -20.26 9.24
N TYR A 37 -1.38 -21.44 9.64
CA TYR A 37 -1.69 -22.74 9.03
C TYR A 37 -2.74 -23.47 9.89
N PRO A 38 -4.04 -23.43 9.52
CA PRO A 38 -5.12 -23.91 10.38
C PRO A 38 -5.07 -25.42 10.65
N GLU A 39 -4.54 -26.22 9.71
CA GLU A 39 -4.50 -27.67 9.85
C GLU A 39 -3.51 -28.13 10.93
N THR A 40 -2.47 -27.34 11.18
CA THR A 40 -1.38 -27.67 12.10
C THR A 40 -1.28 -26.71 13.28
N ASN A 41 -2.12 -25.66 13.33
CA ASN A 41 -2.03 -24.52 14.25
C ASN A 41 -0.65 -23.85 14.28
N GLN A 42 0.13 -23.99 13.21
CA GLN A 42 1.45 -23.36 13.11
C GLN A 42 1.33 -21.93 12.60
N VAL A 43 2.30 -21.10 12.96
CA VAL A 43 2.41 -19.71 12.51
C VAL A 43 3.77 -19.45 11.91
N ARG A 44 3.81 -18.66 10.85
CA ARG A 44 5.04 -18.13 10.24
C ARG A 44 4.95 -16.61 10.19
N TYR A 45 6.01 -15.95 10.62
CA TYR A 45 6.17 -14.51 10.54
C TYR A 45 7.13 -14.17 9.41
N LEU A 46 6.76 -13.17 8.60
CA LEU A 46 7.58 -12.59 7.56
C LEU A 46 7.67 -11.08 7.82
N ALA A 47 8.83 -10.48 7.57
CA ALA A 47 9.01 -9.04 7.67
C ALA A 47 9.52 -8.50 6.33
N ARG A 48 9.03 -7.33 5.92
CA ARG A 48 9.56 -6.60 4.77
C ARG A 48 9.54 -5.09 5.01
N ASN A 49 10.50 -4.39 4.42
CA ASN A 49 10.47 -2.93 4.39
C ASN A 49 9.51 -2.45 3.31
N GLU A 50 8.65 -1.50 3.65
CA GLU A 50 7.76 -0.82 2.74
C GLU A 50 7.84 0.69 2.92
N SER A 51 7.39 1.43 1.91
CA SER A 51 7.33 2.90 1.95
C SER A 51 5.92 3.46 1.76
N MET A 52 4.96 2.57 1.52
CA MET A 52 3.57 2.95 1.27
C MET A 52 2.64 1.85 1.75
N PHE A 53 1.68 2.21 2.60
CA PHE A 53 0.61 1.31 3.01
C PHE A 53 -0.58 1.45 2.06
N ARG A 54 -0.95 0.37 1.37
CA ARG A 54 -2.12 0.35 0.47
C ARG A 54 -3.38 0.05 1.26
N LEU A 55 -4.32 0.98 1.27
CA LEU A 55 -5.62 0.79 1.87
C LEU A 55 -6.55 0.07 0.89
N ASN A 56 -6.94 -1.15 1.24
CA ASN A 56 -7.95 -1.89 0.50
C ASN A 56 -9.34 -1.30 0.81
N VAL A 57 -10.10 -0.97 -0.24
CA VAL A 57 -11.50 -0.49 -0.10
C VAL A 57 -12.45 -1.65 -0.40
N PRO A 58 -13.07 -2.27 0.62
CA PRO A 58 -13.99 -3.39 0.41
C PRO A 58 -15.34 -2.88 -0.11
N LEU A 59 -15.55 -2.92 -1.42
CA LEU A 59 -16.81 -2.46 -2.04
C LEU A 59 -18.05 -3.24 -1.57
N PHE A 60 -17.88 -4.49 -1.15
CA PHE A 60 -18.95 -5.29 -0.57
C PHE A 60 -19.48 -4.71 0.75
N SER A 61 -18.70 -3.86 1.44
CA SER A 61 -19.10 -3.16 2.66
C SER A 61 -19.76 -1.81 2.40
N ALA A 62 -19.96 -1.43 1.14
CA ALA A 62 -20.61 -0.17 0.79
C ALA A 62 -22.07 -0.15 1.29
N LYS A 63 -22.48 0.94 1.93
CA LYS A 63 -23.82 1.09 2.50
C LYS A 63 -24.88 1.49 1.47
N ASN A 64 -24.46 2.01 0.33
CA ASN A 64 -25.30 2.63 -0.68
C ASN A 64 -25.25 1.88 -2.03
N GLN A 65 -25.10 0.56 -1.98
CA GLN A 65 -24.96 -0.26 -3.20
C GLN A 65 -26.18 -0.12 -4.12
N HIS A 66 -27.38 0.01 -3.55
CA HIS A 66 -28.61 0.15 -4.31
C HIS A 66 -28.70 1.50 -5.02
N GLU A 67 -28.43 2.59 -4.30
CA GLU A 67 -28.46 3.96 -4.80
C GLU A 67 -27.41 4.18 -5.89
N VAL A 68 -26.21 3.62 -5.71
CA VAL A 68 -25.15 3.65 -6.73
C VAL A 68 -25.59 2.91 -7.99
N HIS A 69 -26.29 1.79 -7.86
CA HIS A 69 -26.80 1.03 -9.00
C HIS A 69 -27.87 1.79 -9.77
N GLU A 70 -28.82 2.41 -9.07
CA GLU A 70 -29.86 3.24 -9.70
C GLU A 70 -29.27 4.46 -10.40
N TYR A 71 -28.32 5.14 -9.76
CA TYR A 71 -27.59 6.26 -10.36
C TYR A 71 -26.88 5.85 -11.66
N ASN A 72 -26.18 4.72 -11.66
CA ASN A 72 -25.46 4.25 -12.85
C ASN A 72 -26.40 3.94 -14.01
N LYS A 73 -27.57 3.33 -13.74
CA LYS A 73 -28.59 3.10 -14.76
C LYS A 73 -29.10 4.39 -15.38
N LEU A 74 -29.47 5.37 -14.54
CA LEU A 74 -29.94 6.68 -15.00
C LEU A 74 -28.89 7.39 -15.86
N LYS A 75 -27.62 7.30 -15.47
CA LYS A 75 -26.51 7.87 -16.23
C LYS A 75 -26.37 7.23 -17.61
N GLU A 76 -26.40 5.89 -17.68
CA GLU A 76 -26.31 5.15 -18.95
C GLU A 76 -27.47 5.49 -19.90
N ASP A 77 -28.67 5.70 -19.37
CA ASP A 77 -29.84 6.08 -20.17
C ASP A 77 -29.79 7.54 -20.66
N MET A 78 -29.09 8.43 -19.95
CA MET A 78 -28.87 9.82 -20.37
C MET A 78 -27.75 9.99 -21.40
N GLU A 79 -26.80 9.04 -21.46
CA GLU A 79 -25.67 9.05 -22.39
C GLU A 79 -25.99 8.36 -23.73
N LYS A 80 -27.21 7.83 -23.91
CA LYS A 80 -27.75 7.29 -25.16
C LYS A 80 -28.54 8.32 -25.97
#